data_AF-A0A7W4C7K7-F1
#
_entry.id   AF-A0A7W4C7K7-F1
#
_cell.length_a   1.000
_cell.length_b   1.000
_cell.length_c   1.000
_cell.angle_alpha   90.00
_cell.angle_beta   90.00
_cell.angle_gamma   90.00
#
_symmetry.space_group_name_H-M   'P 1'
#
loop_
_entity.id
_entity.type
_entity.pdbx_description
1 polymer ?
#
loop_
_entity_poly.entity_id
_entity_poly.type
_entity_poly.pdbx_seq_one_letter_code
_entity_poly.pdbx_strand_id
1 'polypeptide(L)'
;MSVSIQHIVRLYQSVSNRLNFMQPIALLAARLYVAWVFFTAGLTKLVDWSSTLFLFEEEYHVPFIPFELAAYLGTAGEIIFPVLLALGVVSRGGALGLTIVNIVAVVSLDEIAPAAFNAHVIWGVLLAQIILF
;
A
#
# COMPACT_ATOMS: atom_id res chain seq x y z
N MET A 1 -1.90 -45.36 1.36
CA MET A 1 -1.69 -44.22 2.29
C MET A 1 -2.35 -44.58 3.62
N SER A 2 -1.67 -44.41 4.77
CA SER A 2 -2.23 -44.88 6.05
C SER A 2 -3.47 -44.09 6.48
N VAL A 3 -4.37 -44.73 7.22
CA VAL A 3 -5.63 -44.12 7.72
C VAL A 3 -5.35 -42.86 8.55
N SER A 4 -4.24 -42.81 9.29
CA SER A 4 -3.81 -41.62 10.03
C SER A 4 -3.52 -40.42 9.12
N ILE A 5 -2.82 -40.64 7.98
CA ILE A 5 -2.54 -39.58 7.00
C ILE A 5 -3.84 -39.04 6.39
N GLN A 6 -4.83 -39.89 6.12
CA GLN A 6 -6.13 -39.46 5.58
C GLN A 6 -6.93 -38.58 6.55
N HIS A 7 -6.80 -38.76 7.87
CA HIS A 7 -7.45 -37.90 8.85
C HIS A 7 -6.79 -36.53 8.91
N ILE A 8 -5.46 -36.48 8.89
CA ILE A 8 -4.68 -35.22 8.87
C ILE A 8 -5.01 -34.42 7.61
N VAL A 9 -5.04 -35.06 6.44
CA VAL A 9 -5.38 -34.40 5.17
C VAL A 9 -6.80 -33.83 5.19
N ARG A 10 -7.78 -34.58 5.70
CA ARG A 10 -9.17 -34.10 5.79
C ARG A 10 -9.33 -32.92 6.76
N LEU A 11 -8.61 -32.95 7.88
CA LEU A 11 -8.59 -31.83 8.83
C LEU A 11 -7.97 -30.59 8.16
N TYR A 12 -6.82 -30.74 7.51
CA TYR A 12 -6.15 -29.66 6.78
C TYR A 12 -7.06 -29.05 5.71
N GLN A 13 -7.72 -29.87 4.89
CA GLN A 13 -8.64 -29.39 3.85
C GLN A 13 -9.84 -28.66 4.44
N SER A 14 -10.44 -29.19 5.52
CA SER A 14 -11.58 -28.54 6.19
C SER A 14 -11.19 -27.17 6.76
N VAL A 15 -10.04 -27.08 7.41
CA VAL A 15 -9.51 -25.81 7.94
C VAL A 15 -9.17 -24.84 6.81
N SER A 16 -8.46 -25.31 5.78
CA SER A 16 -8.08 -24.50 4.62
C SER A 16 -9.31 -23.92 3.90
N ASN A 17 -10.34 -24.74 3.66
CA ASN A 17 -11.58 -24.28 3.02
C ASN A 17 -12.28 -23.18 3.83
N ARG A 18 -12.29 -23.29 5.17
CA ARG A 18 -12.86 -22.25 6.03
C ARG A 18 -12.04 -20.96 6.01
N LEU A 19 -10.71 -21.06 6.01
CA LEU A 19 -9.83 -19.90 5.91
C LEU A 19 -9.95 -19.21 4.54
N ASN A 20 -10.09 -19.98 3.46
CA ASN A 20 -10.30 -19.45 2.11
C ASN A 20 -11.59 -18.61 2.02
N PHE A 21 -12.62 -18.96 2.79
CA PHE A 21 -13.84 -18.14 2.85
C PHE A 21 -13.61 -16.75 3.47
N MET A 22 -12.57 -16.60 4.30
CA MET A 22 -12.21 -15.30 4.89
C MET A 22 -11.26 -14.47 4.01
N GLN A 23 -10.69 -15.06 2.95
CA GLN A 23 -9.77 -14.38 2.05
C GLN A 23 -10.36 -13.11 1.42
N PRO A 24 -11.62 -13.07 0.91
CA PRO A 24 -12.17 -11.84 0.34
C PRO A 24 -12.32 -10.72 1.37
N ILE A 25 -12.64 -11.07 2.62
CA ILE A 25 -12.76 -10.11 3.73
C ILE A 25 -11.39 -9.55 4.07
N ALA A 26 -10.36 -10.42 4.15
CA ALA A 26 -9.00 -9.99 4.39
C ALA A 26 -8.46 -9.07 3.27
N LEU A 27 -8.74 -9.39 2.00
CA LEU A 27 -8.37 -8.56 0.86
C LEU A 27 -9.10 -7.22 0.85
N LEU A 28 -10.38 -7.19 1.20
CA LEU A 28 -11.14 -5.95 1.34
C LEU A 28 -10.59 -5.09 2.48
N ALA A 29 -10.27 -5.70 3.64
CA ALA A 29 -9.67 -4.99 4.76
C ALA A 29 -8.30 -4.40 4.40
N ALA A 30 -7.42 -5.18 3.75
CA ALA A 30 -6.13 -4.71 3.27
C ALA A 30 -6.27 -3.51 2.32
N ARG A 31 -7.21 -3.61 1.37
CA ARG A 31 -7.51 -2.55 0.40
C ARG A 31 -7.96 -1.26 1.06
N LEU A 32 -8.94 -1.34 1.96
CA LEU A 32 -9.48 -0.15 2.65
C LEU A 32 -8.45 0.46 3.61
N TYR A 33 -7.68 -0.37 4.31
CA TYR A 33 -6.63 0.10 5.21
C TYR A 33 -5.54 0.85 4.46
N VAL A 34 -4.98 0.26 3.40
CA VAL A 34 -3.93 0.92 2.59
C VAL A 34 -4.48 2.16 1.91
N ALA A 35 -5.70 2.10 1.36
CA ALA A 35 -6.34 3.27 0.77
C ALA A 35 -6.48 4.41 1.80
N TRP A 36 -6.95 4.12 3.00
CA TRP A 36 -7.08 5.12 4.06
C TRP A 36 -5.74 5.78 4.42
N VAL A 37 -4.67 4.98 4.57
CA VAL A 37 -3.33 5.48 4.90
C VAL A 37 -2.85 6.49 3.85
N PHE A 38 -2.82 6.09 2.57
CA PHE A 38 -2.30 6.94 1.51
C PHE A 38 -3.21 8.14 1.23
N PHE A 39 -4.53 7.96 1.28
CA PHE A 39 -5.47 9.06 1.09
C PHE A 39 -5.32 10.13 2.18
N THR A 40 -5.16 9.71 3.43
CA THR A 40 -4.94 10.64 4.55
C THR A 40 -3.60 11.36 4.39
N ALA A 41 -2.54 10.67 3.96
CA ALA A 41 -1.24 11.29 3.66
C ALA A 41 -1.35 12.35 2.56
N GLY A 42 -2.09 12.06 1.48
CA GLY A 42 -2.34 13.01 0.40
C GLY A 42 -3.15 14.23 0.87
N LEU A 43 -4.16 14.02 1.73
CA LEU A 43 -4.92 15.14 2.31
C LEU A 43 -4.03 16.04 3.17
N THR A 44 -3.10 15.48 3.95
CA THR A 44 -2.13 16.28 4.73
C THR A 44 -1.28 17.16 3.82
N LYS A 45 -0.86 16.66 2.65
CA LYS A 45 -0.12 17.47 1.66
C LYS A 45 -0.96 18.61 1.08
N LEU A 46 -2.26 18.37 0.86
CA LEU A 46 -3.18 19.40 0.35
C LEU A 46 -3.53 20.48 1.38
N VAL A 47 -3.52 20.15 2.68
CA VAL A 47 -3.84 21.10 3.75
C VAL A 47 -2.78 22.21 3.85
N ASP A 48 -1.50 21.86 3.71
CA ASP A 48 -0.40 22.82 3.71
C ASP A 48 0.54 22.57 2.53
N TRP A 49 0.18 23.17 1.39
CA TRP A 49 0.93 23.00 0.15
C TRP A 49 2.31 23.64 0.20
N SER A 50 2.47 24.77 0.91
CA SER A 50 3.77 25.40 1.13
C SER A 50 4.74 24.48 1.86
N SER A 51 4.29 23.85 2.95
CA SER A 51 5.08 22.87 3.70
C SER A 51 5.39 21.65 2.83
N THR A 52 4.44 21.20 2.01
CA THR A 52 4.68 20.11 1.07
C THR A 52 5.79 20.44 0.09
N LEU A 53 5.74 21.59 -0.57
CA LEU A 53 6.79 22.02 -1.50
C LEU A 53 8.14 22.13 -0.80
N PHE A 54 8.18 22.73 0.39
CA PHE A 54 9.41 22.82 1.20
C PHE A 54 10.01 21.45 1.53
N LEU A 55 9.19 20.49 1.96
CA LEU A 55 9.66 19.13 2.22
C LEU A 55 10.17 18.44 0.95
N PHE A 56 9.53 18.67 -0.20
CA PHE A 56 10.02 18.13 -1.47
C PHE A 56 11.32 18.79 -1.96
N GLU A 57 11.54 20.05 -1.62
CA GLU A 57 12.76 20.80 -1.96
C GLU A 57 13.95 20.40 -1.07
N GLU A 58 13.72 20.32 0.25
CA GLU A 58 14.79 20.23 1.24
C GLU A 58 15.01 18.83 1.82
N GLU A 59 13.96 18.00 1.90
CA GLU A 59 14.01 16.70 2.61
C GLU A 59 13.86 15.50 1.66
N TYR A 60 13.02 15.60 0.63
CA TYR A 60 12.80 14.51 -0.32
C TYR A 60 13.71 14.61 -1.54
N HIS A 61 14.72 13.75 -1.59
CA HIS A 61 15.64 13.65 -2.74
C HIS A 61 15.02 12.89 -3.91
N VAL A 62 14.53 13.62 -4.92
CA VAL A 62 13.97 13.04 -6.16
C VAL A 62 14.82 13.47 -7.38
N PRO A 63 15.90 12.75 -7.72
CA PRO A 63 16.97 13.28 -8.59
C PRO A 63 16.62 13.39 -10.08
N PHE A 64 15.51 12.79 -10.52
CA PHE A 64 15.18 12.68 -11.95
C PHE A 64 14.24 13.77 -12.46
N ILE A 65 13.52 14.45 -11.57
CA ILE A 65 12.49 15.43 -11.91
C ILE A 65 12.55 16.63 -10.96
N PRO A 66 12.06 17.82 -11.37
CA PRO A 66 11.93 18.95 -10.45
C PRO A 66 11.07 18.58 -9.23
N PHE A 67 11.42 19.13 -8.07
CA PHE A 67 10.77 18.79 -6.80
C PHE A 67 9.28 19.17 -6.80
N GLU A 68 8.90 20.23 -7.51
CA GLU A 68 7.51 20.64 -7.64
C GLU A 68 6.70 19.58 -8.39
N LEU A 69 7.26 19.06 -9.49
CA LEU A 69 6.62 17.99 -10.24
C LEU A 69 6.52 16.71 -9.40
N ALA A 70 7.56 16.39 -8.61
CA ALA A 70 7.52 15.28 -7.66
C ALA A 70 6.42 15.47 -6.61
N ALA A 71 6.27 16.67 -6.06
CA ALA A 71 5.22 17.00 -5.08
C ALA A 71 3.82 16.81 -5.67
N TYR A 72 3.58 17.30 -6.91
CA TYR A 72 2.31 17.12 -7.60
C TYR A 72 2.02 15.65 -7.89
N LEU A 73 2.99 14.90 -8.42
CA LEU A 73 2.82 13.48 -8.76
C LEU A 73 2.62 12.61 -7.50
N GLY A 74 3.39 12.87 -6.45
CA GLY A 74 3.26 12.19 -5.16
C GLY A 74 1.88 12.42 -4.56
N THR A 75 1.45 13.68 -4.47
CA THR A 75 0.13 14.05 -3.93
C THR A 75 -1.00 13.50 -4.79
N ALA A 76 -0.92 13.60 -6.11
CA ALA A 76 -1.93 13.05 -7.01
C ALA A 76 -2.02 11.52 -6.88
N GLY A 77 -0.88 10.83 -6.78
CA GLY A 77 -0.82 9.39 -6.56
C GLY A 77 -1.50 8.98 -5.24
N GLU A 78 -1.26 9.74 -4.18
CA GLU A 78 -1.86 9.55 -2.85
C GLU A 78 -3.35 9.90 -2.77
N ILE A 79 -3.89 10.65 -3.72
CA ILE A 79 -5.32 10.98 -3.75
C ILE A 79 -6.08 10.05 -4.69
N ILE A 80 -5.56 9.82 -5.91
CA ILE A 80 -6.26 9.12 -6.97
C ILE A 80 -6.21 7.61 -6.76
N PHE A 81 -5.03 7.03 -6.55
CA PHE A 81 -4.90 5.57 -6.47
C PHE A 81 -5.61 4.97 -5.26
N PRO A 82 -5.64 5.59 -4.07
CA PRO A 82 -6.43 5.10 -2.94
C PRO A 82 -7.93 5.05 -3.20
N VAL A 83 -8.47 6.05 -3.90
CA VAL A 83 -9.90 6.08 -4.25
C VAL A 83 -10.23 4.95 -5.23
N LEU A 84 -9.42 4.79 -6.28
CA LEU A 84 -9.54 3.67 -7.23
C LEU A 84 -9.44 2.33 -6.51
N LEU A 85 -8.45 2.20 -5.63
CA LEU A 85 -8.21 1.01 -4.83
C LEU A 85 -9.42 0.70 -3.94
N ALA A 86 -9.91 1.65 -3.15
CA ALA A 86 -11.04 1.48 -2.23
C ALA A 86 -12.34 1.10 -2.96
N LEU A 87 -12.66 1.79 -4.06
CA LEU A 87 -13.85 1.49 -4.88
C LEU A 87 -13.72 0.16 -5.64
N GLY A 88 -12.52 -0.42 -5.70
CA GLY A 88 -12.25 -1.65 -6.44
C GLY A 88 -12.18 -1.46 -7.96
N VAL A 89 -12.15 -0.22 -8.44
CA VAL A 89 -12.04 0.11 -9.87
C VAL A 89 -10.57 0.01 -10.28
N VAL A 90 -10.26 -0.92 -11.18
CA VAL A 90 -8.87 -1.20 -11.59
C VAL A 90 -7.96 -1.42 -10.37
N SER A 91 -8.44 -2.19 -9.39
CA SER A 91 -7.79 -2.34 -8.06
C SER A 91 -6.33 -2.76 -8.13
N ARG A 92 -5.97 -3.66 -9.06
CA ARG A 92 -4.58 -4.08 -9.30
C ARG A 92 -3.72 -2.93 -9.84
N GLY A 93 -4.26 -2.09 -10.72
CA GLY A 93 -3.59 -0.89 -11.21
C GLY A 93 -3.42 0.16 -10.11
N GLY A 94 -4.44 0.39 -9.29
CA GLY A 94 -4.35 1.26 -8.11
C GLY A 94 -3.30 0.78 -7.12
N ALA A 95 -3.23 -0.53 -6.85
CA ALA A 95 -2.21 -1.11 -5.98
C ALA A 95 -0.79 -1.01 -6.56
N LEU A 96 -0.62 -1.19 -7.88
CA LEU A 96 0.67 -0.96 -8.55
C LEU A 96 1.10 0.51 -8.45
N GLY A 97 0.18 1.45 -8.69
CA GLY A 97 0.44 2.88 -8.52
C GLY A 97 0.87 3.24 -7.09
N LEU A 98 0.15 2.75 -6.08
CA LEU A 98 0.52 2.94 -4.68
C LEU A 98 1.82 2.23 -4.30
N THR A 99 2.18 1.12 -4.96
CA THR A 99 3.47 0.47 -4.73
C THR A 99 4.61 1.40 -5.17
N ILE A 100 4.46 2.09 -6.30
CA ILE A 100 5.43 3.07 -6.78
C ILE A 100 5.53 4.24 -5.78
N VAL A 101 4.40 4.82 -5.37
CA VAL A 101 4.37 5.91 -4.37
C VAL A 101 5.03 5.47 -3.05
N ASN A 102 4.73 4.26 -2.58
CA ASN A 102 5.31 3.69 -1.35
C ASN A 102 6.82 3.54 -1.43
N ILE A 103 7.34 3.04 -2.56
CA ILE A 103 8.78 2.89 -2.77
C ILE A 103 9.44 4.26 -2.83
N VAL A 104 8.88 5.20 -3.61
CA VAL A 104 9.41 6.56 -3.75
C VAL A 104 9.49 7.24 -2.39
N ALA A 105 8.44 7.17 -1.57
CA ALA A 105 8.42 7.76 -0.24
C ALA A 105 9.54 7.24 0.69
N VAL A 106 9.92 5.96 0.55
CA VAL A 106 11.01 5.37 1.34
C VAL A 106 12.38 5.77 0.80
N VAL A 107 12.57 5.74 -0.52
CA VAL A 107 13.90 5.99 -1.11
C VAL A 107 14.23 7.47 -1.24
N SER A 108 13.24 8.35 -1.23
CA SER A 108 13.45 9.79 -1.31
C SER A 108 13.81 10.42 0.03
N LEU A 109 13.66 9.71 1.15
CA LEU A 109 13.92 10.25 2.49
C LEU A 109 15.13 9.54 3.12
N ASP A 110 16.25 10.26 3.25
CA ASP A 110 17.54 9.69 3.68
C ASP A 110 17.48 9.10 5.10
N GLU A 111 16.86 9.81 6.03
CA GLU A 111 16.75 9.43 7.45
C GLU A 111 15.31 9.10 7.85
N ILE A 112 14.73 8.08 7.20
CA ILE A 112 13.39 7.62 7.58
C ILE A 112 13.39 7.00 8.99
N ALA A 113 12.46 7.46 9.85
CA ALA A 113 12.28 6.89 11.17
C ALA A 113 11.97 5.37 11.08
N PRO A 114 12.55 4.51 11.94
CA PRO A 114 12.36 3.06 11.86
C PRO A 114 10.89 2.61 11.90
N ALA A 115 10.05 3.32 12.65
CA ALA A 115 8.62 3.06 12.71
C ALA A 115 7.92 3.33 11.37
N ALA A 116 8.28 4.42 10.69
CA ALA A 116 7.73 4.77 9.38
C ALA A 116 8.19 3.77 8.32
N PHE A 117 9.47 3.41 8.31
CA PHE A 117 9.99 2.37 7.41
C PHE A 117 9.24 1.03 7.57
N ASN A 118 9.07 0.57 8.80
CA ASN A 118 8.34 -0.67 9.07
C ASN A 118 6.88 -0.58 8.60
N ALA A 119 6.24 0.59 8.72
CA ALA A 119 4.89 0.81 8.20
C ALA A 119 4.87 0.67 6.66
N HIS A 120 5.82 1.28 5.95
CA HIS A 120 5.96 1.14 4.50
C HIS A 120 6.23 -0.31 4.04
N VAL A 121 6.96 -1.10 4.83
CA VAL A 121 7.13 -2.54 4.57
C VAL A 121 5.79 -3.27 4.68
N ILE A 122 5.02 -3.01 5.74
CA ILE A 122 3.69 -3.61 5.94
C ILE A 122 2.75 -3.22 4.79
N TRP A 123 2.68 -1.94 4.43
CA TRP A 123 1.84 -1.46 3.34
C TRP A 123 2.26 -2.05 1.99
N GLY A 124 3.57 -2.17 1.74
CA GLY A 124 4.11 -2.83 0.54
C GLY A 124 3.69 -4.30 0.45
N VAL A 125 3.73 -5.05 1.55
CA VAL A 125 3.26 -6.45 1.58
C VAL A 125 1.75 -6.56 1.32
N LEU A 126 0.95 -5.66 1.91
CA LEU A 126 -0.49 -5.64 1.68
C LEU A 126 -0.83 -5.28 0.22
N LEU A 127 -0.11 -4.32 -0.37
CA LEU A 127 -0.23 -3.98 -1.79
C LEU A 127 0.14 -5.16 -2.69
N ALA A 128 1.24 -5.86 -2.39
CA ALA A 128 1.64 -7.07 -3.10
C ALA A 128 0.56 -8.17 -3.01
N GLN A 129 -0.06 -8.35 -1.83
CA GLN A 129 -1.17 -9.28 -1.66
C GLN A 129 -2.36 -8.91 -2.56
N ILE A 130 -2.74 -7.64 -2.63
CA ILE A 130 -3.85 -7.17 -3.50
C ILE A 130 -3.53 -7.34 -4.99
N ILE A 131 -2.26 -7.21 -5.37
CA ILE A 131 -1.83 -7.42 -6.76
C ILE A 131 -1.93 -8.89 -7.16
N LEU A 132 -1.51 -9.79 -6.27
CA LEU A 132 -1.39 -11.22 -6.54
C LEU A 132 -2.73 -11.97 -6.47
N PHE A 133 -3.59 -11.61 -5.51
CA PHE A 133 -4.88 -12.27 -5.24
C PHE A 133 -6.04 -11.37 -5.67
#